data_AF-A0A817RWS0-F1
#
_entry.id   AF-A0A817RWS0-F1
#
_cell.length_a   1.000
_cell.length_b   1.000
_cell.length_c   1.000
_cell.angle_alpha   90.00
_cell.angle_beta   90.00
_cell.angle_gamma   90.00
#
_symmetry.space_group_name_H-M   'P 1'
#
loop_
_entity.id
_entity.type
_entity.pdbx_description
1 polymer ?
#
loop_
_entity_poly.entity_id
_entity_poly.type
_entity_poly.pdbx_seq_one_letter_code
_entity_poly.pdbx_strand_id
1 'polypeptide(L)'
;ISFDSELYPGYIRETIIKPGLTTTTTTSESNAFDHPLNSAPDSSWAAYFKENEVLLQIDKDVRRLCPDLSFFQRETEYPCSEILNQEAGFESLRKRIESTSLKVESQIESRLTGRLELIYQNKTNHSSTTYDINEYQLLPDGHEAHWEVVERILFIFSKLNSGQSYVQGMNEIIGPIYYTFATDPNLEWR
;
A
#
# COMPACT_ATOMS: atom_id res chain seq x y z
N ILE A 1 -6.10 1.47 27.08
CA ILE A 1 -4.87 1.27 26.28
C ILE A 1 -4.57 2.63 25.68
N SER A 2 -3.54 3.32 26.18
CA SER A 2 -3.17 4.63 25.64
C SER A 2 -2.42 4.37 24.34
N PHE A 3 -3.09 4.48 23.20
CA PHE A 3 -2.40 4.56 21.92
C PHE A 3 -1.73 5.92 21.89
N ASP A 4 -0.40 5.92 21.98
CA ASP A 4 0.38 7.15 21.90
C ASP A 4 0.30 7.67 20.47
N SER A 5 -0.55 8.67 20.23
CA SER A 5 -0.79 9.25 18.90
C SER A 5 0.48 9.82 18.27
N GLU A 6 1.52 10.06 19.07
CA GLU A 6 2.82 10.55 18.61
C GLU A 6 3.69 9.47 17.94
N LEU A 7 3.47 8.18 18.27
CA LEU A 7 4.27 7.08 17.71
C LEU A 7 3.82 6.70 16.30
N TYR A 8 2.53 6.83 16.01
CA TYR A 8 1.93 6.38 14.76
C TYR A 8 2.56 7.04 13.52
N PRO A 9 2.74 8.38 13.45
CA PRO A 9 3.46 9.00 12.35
C PRO A 9 4.88 8.46 12.19
N GLY A 10 5.60 8.17 13.28
CA GLY A 10 6.92 7.56 13.25
C GLY A 10 6.94 6.20 12.52
N TYR A 11 5.97 5.34 12.83
CA TYR A 11 5.83 4.05 12.15
C TYR A 11 5.52 4.18 10.66
N ILE A 12 4.70 5.15 10.27
CA ILE A 12 4.41 5.43 8.86
C ILE A 12 5.69 5.79 8.10
N ARG A 13 6.53 6.65 8.70
CA ARG A 13 7.84 7.00 8.13
C ARG A 13 8.72 5.77 7.97
N GLU A 14 8.88 4.96 9.00
CA GLU A 14 9.75 3.79 8.91
C GLU A 14 9.25 2.71 7.92
N THR A 15 7.93 2.52 7.84
CA THR A 15 7.37 1.37 7.09
C THR A 15 7.09 1.66 5.61
N ILE A 16 6.84 2.91 5.23
CA ILE A 16 6.40 3.29 3.87
C ILE A 16 7.55 3.89 3.03
N ILE A 17 8.67 4.29 3.64
CA ILE A 17 9.78 4.91 2.91
C ILE A 17 10.44 3.94 1.91
N LYS A 18 10.71 4.46 0.72
CA LYS A 18 11.46 3.80 -0.35
C LYS A 18 12.97 3.78 -0.05
N PRO A 19 13.67 2.65 -0.26
CA PRO A 19 15.11 2.57 -0.17
C PRO A 19 15.81 3.67 -0.99
N GLY A 20 16.76 4.37 -0.37
CA GLY A 20 17.52 5.45 -1.01
C GLY A 20 16.99 6.88 -0.80
N LEU A 21 15.85 7.08 -0.11
CA LEU A 21 15.41 8.41 0.34
C LEU A 21 15.69 8.71 1.83
N THR A 22 16.15 7.71 2.60
CA THR A 22 16.56 7.86 4.01
C THR A 22 17.86 8.67 4.12
N THR A 23 17.77 9.98 3.89
CA THR A 23 18.92 10.90 3.96
C THR A 23 18.99 11.56 5.34
N THR A 24 19.00 10.78 6.42
CA THR A 24 19.33 11.33 7.74
C THR A 24 20.23 10.37 8.52
N THR A 25 21.49 10.78 8.65
CA THR A 25 22.40 10.47 9.78
C THR A 25 22.85 9.01 9.99
N THR A 26 23.62 8.44 9.06
CA THR A 26 24.85 7.72 9.46
C THR A 26 25.83 7.55 8.30
N THR A 27 27.01 8.12 8.49
CA THR A 27 28.22 7.98 7.68
C THR A 27 28.66 6.51 7.60
N SER A 28 28.43 5.84 6.47
CA SER A 28 29.22 4.67 6.08
C SER A 28 29.13 4.46 4.57
N GLU A 29 30.28 4.28 3.93
CA GLU A 29 30.49 4.06 2.48
C GLU A 29 29.79 2.80 1.92
N SER A 30 29.02 2.06 2.74
CA SER A 30 28.27 0.86 2.40
C SER A 30 26.96 1.11 1.64
N ASN A 31 26.35 2.30 1.76
CA ASN A 31 25.10 2.62 1.05
C ASN A 31 25.28 2.88 -0.46
N ALA A 32 26.52 3.09 -0.93
CA ALA A 32 26.79 3.34 -2.35
C ALA A 32 26.59 2.11 -3.26
N PHE A 33 26.49 0.92 -2.67
CA PHE A 33 26.37 -0.35 -3.40
C PHE A 33 24.96 -0.95 -3.36
N ASP A 34 24.03 -0.36 -2.60
CA ASP A 34 22.66 -0.89 -2.53
C ASP A 34 21.73 -0.17 -3.50
N HIS A 35 21.36 -0.84 -4.58
CA HIS A 35 20.61 -0.29 -5.70
C HIS A 35 19.45 -1.22 -6.12
N PRO A 36 18.45 -0.73 -6.88
CA PRO A 36 17.27 -1.52 -7.27
C PRO A 36 17.53 -2.82 -8.04
N LEU A 37 18.76 -3.05 -8.47
CA LEU A 37 19.19 -4.23 -9.22
C LEU A 37 20.18 -5.10 -8.42
N ASN A 38 20.41 -4.75 -7.16
CA ASN A 38 21.28 -5.50 -6.28
C ASN A 38 20.63 -6.87 -6.01
N SER A 39 21.36 -7.95 -6.28
CA SER A 39 20.88 -9.33 -6.10
C SER A 39 21.22 -9.90 -4.72
N ALA A 40 21.89 -9.11 -3.87
CA ALA A 40 22.24 -9.53 -2.52
C ALA A 40 20.98 -9.72 -1.66
N PRO A 41 20.88 -10.82 -0.89
CA PRO A 41 19.67 -11.13 -0.11
C PRO A 41 19.45 -10.18 1.07
N ASP A 42 20.48 -9.46 1.50
CA ASP A 42 20.47 -8.42 2.54
C ASP A 42 20.25 -7.00 1.99
N SER A 43 20.01 -6.87 0.68
CA SER A 43 19.67 -5.59 0.05
C SER A 43 18.34 -5.03 0.57
N SER A 44 18.32 -3.73 0.88
CA SER A 44 17.09 -3.01 1.23
C SER A 44 16.10 -2.98 0.07
N TRP A 45 16.61 -3.02 -1.18
CA TRP A 45 15.78 -3.13 -2.38
C TRP A 45 15.14 -4.51 -2.51
N ALA A 46 15.85 -5.59 -2.18
CA ALA A 46 15.28 -6.94 -2.17
C ALA A 46 14.14 -7.05 -1.14
N ALA A 47 14.33 -6.49 0.06
CA ALA A 47 13.27 -6.40 1.07
C ALA A 47 12.09 -5.56 0.58
N TYR A 48 12.35 -4.38 0.01
CA TYR A 48 11.31 -3.51 -0.54
C TYR A 48 10.46 -4.19 -1.62
N PHE A 49 11.07 -4.94 -2.53
CA PHE A 49 10.30 -5.66 -3.56
C PHE A 49 9.46 -6.78 -2.98
N LYS A 50 10.00 -7.53 -2.00
CA LYS A 50 9.23 -8.56 -1.29
C LYS A 50 8.05 -7.96 -0.55
N GLU A 51 8.22 -6.78 0.05
CA GLU A 51 7.12 -6.05 0.69
C GLU A 51 6.08 -5.58 -0.33
N ASN A 52 6.47 -5.23 -1.55
CA ASN A 52 5.52 -4.86 -2.61
C ASN A 52 4.64 -6.04 -3.03
N GLU A 53 5.16 -7.27 -3.01
CA GLU A 53 4.37 -8.47 -3.27
C GLU A 53 3.27 -8.63 -2.21
N VAL A 54 3.61 -8.42 -0.94
CA VAL A 54 2.65 -8.43 0.18
C VAL A 54 1.62 -7.31 0.03
N LEU A 55 2.08 -6.09 -0.27
CA LEU A 55 1.20 -4.94 -0.50
C LEU A 55 0.21 -5.19 -1.64
N LEU A 56 0.67 -5.78 -2.75
CA LEU A 56 -0.19 -6.12 -3.89
C LEU A 56 -1.23 -7.18 -3.54
N GLN A 57 -0.90 -8.12 -2.65
CA GLN A 57 -1.87 -9.09 -2.15
C GLN A 57 -2.94 -8.41 -1.28
N ILE A 58 -2.51 -7.51 -0.39
CA ILE A 58 -3.41 -6.72 0.46
C ILE A 58 -4.35 -5.87 -0.40
N ASP A 59 -3.83 -5.09 -1.36
CA ASP A 59 -4.63 -4.24 -2.28
C ASP A 59 -5.76 -5.04 -2.95
N LYS A 60 -5.43 -6.23 -3.47
CA LYS A 60 -6.41 -7.11 -4.12
C LYS A 60 -7.50 -7.58 -3.16
N ASP A 61 -7.13 -7.92 -1.93
CA ASP A 61 -8.06 -8.45 -0.94
C ASP A 61 -8.94 -7.34 -0.34
N VAL A 62 -8.40 -6.15 -0.09
CA VAL A 62 -9.20 -5.01 0.41
C VAL A 62 -10.13 -4.44 -0.65
N ARG A 63 -9.75 -4.47 -1.93
CA ARG A 63 -10.65 -4.09 -3.04
C ARG A 63 -11.85 -5.02 -3.18
N ARG A 64 -11.75 -6.25 -2.69
CA ARG A 64 -12.85 -7.23 -2.65
C ARG A 64 -13.58 -7.24 -1.31
N LEU A 65 -13.18 -6.39 -0.36
CA LEU A 65 -13.77 -6.36 0.96
C LEU A 65 -15.18 -5.77 0.88
N CYS A 66 -16.18 -6.60 1.20
CA CYS A 66 -17.59 -6.21 1.29
C CYS A 66 -18.05 -5.34 0.09
N PRO A 67 -18.03 -5.87 -1.15
CA PRO A 67 -18.33 -5.07 -2.35
C PRO A 67 -19.73 -4.45 -2.32
N ASP A 68 -20.71 -5.17 -1.75
CA ASP A 68 -22.08 -4.68 -1.59
C ASP A 68 -22.22 -3.49 -0.61
N LEU A 69 -21.15 -3.19 0.15
CA LEU A 69 -21.11 -2.09 1.11
C LEU A 69 -20.25 -0.95 0.57
N SER A 70 -20.90 0.05 -0.02
CA SER A 70 -20.25 1.26 -0.56
C SER A 70 -19.45 2.07 0.47
N PHE A 71 -19.58 1.77 1.77
CA PHE A 71 -18.79 2.36 2.84
C PHE A 71 -17.30 2.38 2.53
N PHE A 72 -16.74 1.25 2.08
CA PHE A 72 -15.29 1.16 1.89
C PHE A 72 -14.76 2.03 0.75
N GLN A 73 -15.61 2.37 -0.22
CA GLN A 73 -15.27 3.26 -1.34
C GLN A 73 -15.39 4.75 -1.00
N ARG A 74 -16.11 5.07 0.08
CA ARG A 74 -16.29 6.46 0.50
C ARG A 74 -15.00 7.01 1.08
N GLU A 75 -14.89 8.33 0.98
CA GLU A 75 -13.84 9.10 1.64
C GLU A 75 -13.95 8.96 3.17
N THR A 76 -12.79 8.77 3.80
CA THR A 76 -12.68 8.78 5.27
C THR A 76 -12.63 10.20 5.80
N GLU A 77 -13.23 10.43 6.97
CA GLU A 77 -13.17 11.71 7.68
C GLU A 77 -11.75 12.00 8.24
N TYR A 78 -10.87 11.00 8.27
CA TYR A 78 -9.53 11.06 8.88
C TYR A 78 -8.41 10.61 7.93
N PRO A 79 -8.16 11.35 6.83
CA PRO A 79 -7.12 11.00 5.87
C PRO A 79 -5.71 11.11 6.49
N CYS A 80 -4.83 10.14 6.18
CA CYS A 80 -3.44 10.19 6.62
C CYS A 80 -2.62 11.19 5.79
N SER A 81 -2.49 12.41 6.33
CA SER A 81 -1.80 13.53 5.68
C SER A 81 -0.35 13.22 5.33
N GLU A 82 0.36 12.43 6.13
CA GLU A 82 1.77 12.07 5.93
C GLU A 82 2.03 11.23 4.67
N ILE A 83 1.01 10.52 4.19
CA ILE A 83 1.11 9.64 3.02
C ILE A 83 0.53 10.32 1.78
N LEU A 84 -0.45 11.21 1.98
CA LEU A 84 -1.16 11.91 0.91
C LEU A 84 -0.48 13.22 0.51
N ASN A 85 0.09 13.94 1.48
CA ASN A 85 0.89 15.12 1.19
C ASN A 85 2.22 14.63 0.62
N GLN A 86 2.41 14.88 -0.68
CA GLN A 86 3.54 14.43 -1.49
C GLN A 86 4.87 15.09 -1.07
N GLU A 87 5.25 15.00 0.20
CA GLU A 87 6.56 15.40 0.67
C GLU A 87 7.63 14.54 -0.02
N ALA A 88 8.75 15.18 -0.39
CA ALA A 88 9.86 14.50 -1.04
C ALA A 88 10.43 13.40 -0.13
N GLY A 89 10.03 12.14 -0.35
CA GLY A 89 10.31 11.05 0.60
C GLY A 89 9.20 9.99 0.64
N PHE A 90 7.96 10.43 0.49
CA PHE A 90 6.77 9.63 0.72
C PHE A 90 6.07 9.32 -0.61
N GLU A 91 6.07 8.04 -0.98
CA GLU A 91 5.23 7.52 -2.05
C GLU A 91 4.01 6.87 -1.40
N SER A 92 2.80 7.30 -1.79
CA SER A 92 1.59 6.65 -1.29
C SER A 92 1.58 5.17 -1.66
N LEU A 93 0.96 4.33 -0.83
CA LEU A 93 0.83 2.89 -1.11
C LEU A 93 0.22 2.65 -2.50
N ARG A 94 -0.78 3.46 -2.87
CA ARG A 94 -1.34 3.56 -4.22
C ARG A 94 -0.26 3.72 -5.32
N LYS A 95 0.61 4.73 -5.21
CA LYS A 95 1.70 4.97 -6.18
C LYS A 95 2.75 3.84 -6.17
N ARG A 96 2.99 3.21 -5.01
CA ARG A 96 3.90 2.07 -4.85
C ARG A 96 3.37 0.82 -5.57
N ILE A 97 2.05 0.60 -5.56
CA ILE A 97 1.38 -0.47 -6.30
C ILE A 97 1.45 -0.23 -7.82
N GLU A 98 1.19 1.01 -8.26
CA GLU A 98 1.31 1.42 -9.66
C GLU A 98 2.73 1.19 -10.19
N SER A 99 3.75 1.64 -9.45
CA SER A 99 5.16 1.51 -9.85
C SER A 99 5.64 0.05 -9.88
N THR A 100 5.08 -0.81 -9.01
CA THR A 100 5.38 -2.26 -9.00
C THR A 100 4.76 -2.95 -10.22
N SER A 101 3.52 -2.63 -10.54
CA SER A 101 2.81 -3.20 -11.70
C SER A 101 3.53 -2.90 -13.03
N LEU A 102 4.04 -1.67 -13.19
CA LEU A 102 4.79 -1.26 -14.39
C LEU A 102 6.10 -2.02 -14.60
N LYS A 103 6.76 -2.48 -13.52
CA LYS A 103 8.01 -3.27 -13.64
C LYS A 103 7.75 -4.68 -14.15
N VAL A 104 6.65 -5.29 -13.73
CA VAL A 104 6.24 -6.65 -14.16
C VAL A 104 5.93 -6.67 -15.66
N GLU A 105 5.24 -5.65 -16.17
CA GLU A 105 4.89 -5.51 -17.59
C GLU A 105 6.14 -5.50 -18.50
N SER A 106 7.22 -4.82 -18.08
CA SER A 106 8.47 -4.77 -18.85
C SER A 106 9.23 -6.10 -18.95
N GLN A 107 9.01 -7.03 -18.01
CA GLN A 107 9.68 -8.34 -17.98
C GLN A 107 8.90 -9.43 -18.75
N ILE A 108 7.57 -9.32 -18.83
CA ILE A 108 6.67 -10.30 -19.45
C ILE A 108 6.83 -10.36 -20.99
N GLU A 109 7.17 -9.25 -21.65
CA GLU A 109 7.38 -9.19 -23.12
C GLU A 109 8.46 -10.16 -23.64
N SER A 110 9.34 -10.69 -22.78
CA SER A 110 10.43 -11.58 -23.19
C SER A 110 10.13 -13.09 -23.13
N ARG A 111 9.01 -13.53 -22.54
CA ARG A 111 8.70 -14.97 -22.38
C ARG A 111 7.20 -15.27 -22.52
N LEU A 112 6.82 -15.79 -23.67
CA LEU A 112 5.45 -16.14 -24.09
C LEU A 112 4.69 -17.12 -23.16
N THR A 113 3.45 -16.69 -22.84
CA THR A 113 2.16 -17.43 -22.86
C THR A 113 1.82 -18.45 -21.75
N GLY A 114 0.72 -18.13 -21.03
CA GLY A 114 -0.16 -19.13 -20.40
C GLY A 114 -0.50 -18.95 -18.92
N ARG A 115 -1.50 -18.11 -18.62
CA ARG A 115 -2.31 -17.98 -17.37
C ARG A 115 -2.17 -16.70 -16.54
N LEU A 116 -1.15 -15.87 -16.74
CA LEU A 116 -1.08 -14.53 -16.11
C LEU A 116 -1.56 -13.40 -17.04
N GLU A 117 -1.93 -13.75 -18.26
CA GLU A 117 -2.16 -12.87 -19.42
C GLU A 117 -3.48 -12.05 -19.38
N LEU A 118 -4.09 -11.87 -18.20
CA LEU A 118 -5.42 -11.22 -18.09
C LEU A 118 -5.55 -10.18 -16.97
N ILE A 119 -4.45 -9.78 -16.33
CA ILE A 119 -4.49 -8.79 -15.25
C ILE A 119 -3.31 -7.87 -15.51
N TYR A 120 -3.51 -6.63 -15.93
CA TYR A 120 -2.51 -5.58 -16.19
C TYR A 120 -2.08 -5.51 -17.65
N GLN A 121 -3.04 -5.15 -18.50
CA GLN A 121 -2.75 -4.42 -19.72
C GLN A 121 -3.02 -2.92 -19.53
N ASN A 122 -1.97 -2.13 -19.83
CA ASN A 122 -1.97 -0.78 -20.44
C ASN A 122 -1.98 0.50 -19.58
N LYS A 123 -0.75 0.99 -19.35
CA LYS A 123 -0.14 2.23 -19.87
C LYS A 123 -0.98 3.48 -20.21
N THR A 124 -0.57 4.57 -19.55
CA THR A 124 -0.31 5.95 -20.02
C THR A 124 -1.28 6.67 -20.95
N ASN A 125 -1.68 7.83 -20.44
CA ASN A 125 -2.34 8.98 -21.08
C ASN A 125 -3.86 8.90 -21.13
N HIS A 126 -4.44 9.53 -20.11
CA HIS A 126 -5.78 10.09 -20.09
C HIS A 126 -6.92 9.08 -20.27
N SER A 127 -7.52 8.73 -19.12
CA SER A 127 -8.85 8.14 -18.98
C SER A 127 -9.04 6.68 -19.43
N SER A 128 -9.51 5.87 -18.47
CA SER A 128 -10.27 4.62 -18.64
C SER A 128 -9.49 3.31 -18.47
N THR A 129 -9.23 2.96 -17.21
CA THR A 129 -8.85 1.63 -16.72
C THR A 129 -10.01 0.64 -16.84
N THR A 130 -10.19 -0.15 -17.91
CA THR A 130 -11.20 -1.23 -17.92
C THR A 130 -10.68 -2.51 -17.24
N TYR A 131 -10.51 -2.43 -15.92
CA TYR A 131 -11.11 -3.41 -15.03
C TYR A 131 -12.49 -2.84 -14.71
N ASP A 132 -13.55 -3.63 -14.79
CA ASP A 132 -14.95 -3.26 -14.53
C ASP A 132 -15.13 -1.90 -13.80
N ILE A 133 -15.30 -0.81 -14.57
CA ILE A 133 -15.14 0.59 -14.11
C ILE A 133 -16.32 1.04 -13.25
N ASN A 134 -17.32 0.19 -13.02
CA ASN A 134 -18.55 0.64 -12.37
C ASN A 134 -18.51 0.60 -10.83
N GLU A 135 -17.41 0.21 -10.18
CA GLU A 135 -17.50 -0.01 -8.72
C GLU A 135 -16.39 0.58 -7.84
N TYR A 136 -15.20 0.99 -8.31
CA TYR A 136 -14.19 1.56 -7.40
C TYR A 136 -13.50 2.81 -7.99
N GLN A 137 -14.18 3.95 -7.90
CA GLN A 137 -13.65 5.22 -8.36
C GLN A 137 -12.54 5.71 -7.41
N LEU A 138 -11.35 5.98 -7.96
CA LEU A 138 -10.25 6.55 -7.19
C LEU A 138 -10.61 7.98 -6.75
N LEU A 139 -10.41 8.26 -5.46
CA LEU A 139 -10.56 9.62 -4.94
C LEU A 139 -9.42 10.53 -5.42
N PRO A 140 -9.67 11.85 -5.57
CA PRO A 140 -8.64 12.82 -5.92
C PRO A 140 -7.46 12.83 -4.94
N ASP A 141 -6.34 13.40 -5.37
CA ASP A 141 -5.18 13.61 -4.50
C ASP A 141 -5.58 14.36 -3.21
N GLY A 142 -5.01 13.95 -2.08
CA GLY A 142 -5.34 14.50 -0.76
C GLY A 142 -6.51 13.83 -0.05
N HIS A 143 -7.21 12.92 -0.71
CA HIS A 143 -8.36 12.19 -0.16
C HIS A 143 -7.98 10.70 -0.04
N GLU A 144 -8.46 10.04 1.02
CA GLU A 144 -8.20 8.62 1.30
C GLU A 144 -9.53 7.88 1.43
N ALA A 145 -9.68 6.77 0.72
CA ALA A 145 -10.86 5.93 0.84
C ALA A 145 -10.74 5.01 2.07
N HIS A 146 -11.87 4.61 2.63
CA HIS A 146 -11.89 3.66 3.75
C HIS A 146 -11.15 2.34 3.45
N TRP A 147 -11.16 1.84 2.20
CA TRP A 147 -10.37 0.67 1.80
C TRP A 147 -8.85 0.93 1.84
N GLU A 148 -8.39 2.15 1.55
CA GLU A 148 -6.98 2.55 1.63
C GLU A 148 -6.51 2.61 3.09
N VAL A 149 -7.40 3.02 4.01
CA VAL A 149 -7.11 2.97 5.45
C VAL A 149 -6.90 1.52 5.90
N VAL A 150 -7.76 0.60 5.46
CA VAL A 150 -7.62 -0.83 5.78
C VAL A 150 -6.35 -1.43 5.17
N GLU A 151 -6.03 -1.09 3.92
CA GLU A 151 -4.77 -1.47 3.28
C GLU A 151 -3.57 -1.05 4.13
N ARG A 152 -3.55 0.23 4.54
CA ARG A 152 -2.49 0.80 5.36
C ARG A 152 -2.35 0.10 6.70
N ILE A 153 -3.46 -0.17 7.40
CA ILE A 153 -3.44 -0.90 8.68
C ILE A 153 -2.83 -2.29 8.50
N LEU A 154 -3.26 -3.04 7.47
CA LEU A 154 -2.75 -4.39 7.20
C LEU A 154 -1.28 -4.37 6.78
N PHE A 155 -0.87 -3.38 6.00
CA PHE A 155 0.51 -3.23 5.56
C PHE A 155 1.45 -2.95 6.74
N ILE A 156 1.08 -2.00 7.61
CA ILE A 156 1.83 -1.70 8.85
C ILE A 156 1.89 -2.94 9.74
N PHE A 157 0.77 -3.65 9.93
CA PHE A 157 0.74 -4.89 10.70
C PHE A 157 1.75 -5.91 10.17
N SER A 158 1.82 -6.11 8.86
CA SER A 158 2.74 -7.07 8.24
C SER A 158 4.22 -6.70 8.47
N LYS A 159 4.53 -5.39 8.51
CA LYS A 159 5.88 -4.87 8.75
C LYS A 159 6.31 -5.02 10.20
N LEU A 160 5.40 -4.74 11.14
CA LEU A 160 5.66 -4.89 12.58
C LEU A 160 5.77 -6.36 13.00
N ASN A 161 5.13 -7.27 12.27
CA ASN A 161 5.08 -8.69 12.59
C ASN A 161 5.71 -9.51 11.46
N SER A 162 7.00 -9.30 11.16
CA SER A 162 7.68 -9.99 10.06
C SER A 162 7.69 -11.53 10.19
N GLY A 163 7.53 -12.06 11.41
CA GLY A 163 7.34 -13.51 11.67
C GLY A 163 5.93 -14.03 11.32
N GLN A 164 4.93 -13.15 11.30
CA GLN A 164 3.54 -13.43 10.92
C GLN A 164 3.07 -12.31 9.97
N SER A 165 3.56 -12.36 8.73
CA SER A 165 3.16 -11.44 7.67
C SER A 165 1.66 -11.55 7.37
N TYR A 166 1.18 -10.71 6.45
CA TYR A 166 -0.19 -10.79 5.94
C TYR A 166 -0.50 -12.18 5.37
N VAL A 167 -1.69 -12.69 5.70
CA VAL A 167 -2.26 -13.92 5.16
C VAL A 167 -3.62 -13.60 4.58
N GLN A 168 -3.93 -14.18 3.42
CA GLN A 168 -5.22 -14.00 2.75
C GLN A 168 -6.38 -14.30 3.72
N GLY A 169 -7.38 -13.42 3.75
CA GLY A 169 -8.53 -13.49 4.67
C GLY A 169 -8.39 -12.62 5.91
N MET A 170 -7.20 -12.09 6.22
CA MET A 170 -7.03 -11.12 7.31
C MET A 170 -7.83 -9.83 7.08
N ASN A 171 -8.05 -9.45 5.81
CA ASN A 171 -8.93 -8.36 5.41
C ASN A 171 -10.38 -8.56 5.92
N GLU A 172 -10.88 -9.80 5.94
CA GLU A 172 -12.23 -10.13 6.41
C GLU A 172 -12.38 -9.98 7.92
N ILE A 173 -11.28 -10.06 8.67
CA ILE A 173 -11.27 -9.85 10.12
C ILE A 173 -11.23 -8.35 10.45
N ILE A 174 -10.34 -7.60 9.79
CA ILE A 174 -10.19 -6.17 10.07
C ILE A 174 -11.35 -5.34 9.54
N GLY A 175 -12.00 -5.76 8.44
CA GLY A 175 -13.10 -5.03 7.81
C GLY A 175 -14.24 -4.68 8.77
N PRO A 176 -14.87 -5.67 9.44
CA PRO A 176 -15.93 -5.41 10.42
C PRO A 176 -15.47 -4.60 11.64
N ILE A 177 -14.24 -4.82 12.11
CA ILE A 177 -13.66 -4.06 13.23
C ILE A 177 -13.55 -2.59 12.83
N TYR A 178 -12.94 -2.32 11.68
CA TYR A 178 -12.78 -0.97 11.15
C TYR A 178 -14.13 -0.30 10.92
N TYR A 179 -15.08 -0.99 10.29
CA TYR A 179 -16.43 -0.48 10.05
C TYR A 179 -17.12 -0.07 11.36
N THR A 180 -17.00 -0.89 12.40
CA THR A 180 -17.61 -0.62 13.72
C THR A 180 -17.09 0.69 14.31
N PHE A 181 -15.77 0.91 14.33
CA PHE A 181 -15.20 2.15 14.84
C PHE A 181 -15.52 3.35 13.94
N ALA A 182 -15.33 3.21 12.63
CA ALA A 182 -15.51 4.31 11.70
C ALA A 182 -16.98 4.75 11.53
N THR A 183 -17.95 3.91 11.94
CA THR A 183 -19.38 4.25 11.94
C THR A 183 -19.96 4.46 13.33
N ASP A 184 -19.13 4.51 14.38
CA ASP A 184 -19.61 4.69 15.74
C ASP A 184 -20.42 6.01 15.85
N PRO A 185 -21.61 5.98 16.49
CA PRO A 185 -22.42 7.18 16.69
C PRO A 185 -21.76 8.18 17.65
N ASN A 186 -20.87 7.72 18.54
CA ASN A 186 -20.10 8.58 19.41
C ASN A 186 -18.79 8.98 18.72
N LEU A 187 -18.68 10.28 18.43
CA LEU A 187 -17.52 10.88 17.76
C LEU A 187 -16.20 10.69 18.53
N GLU A 188 -16.24 10.42 19.83
CA GLU A 188 -15.03 10.13 20.62
C GLU A 188 -14.42 8.75 20.29
N TRP A 189 -15.25 7.81 19.82
CA TRP A 189 -14.83 6.44 19.50
C TRP A 189 -14.60 6.22 18.01
N ARG A 190 -14.79 7.27 17.20
CA ARG A 190 -14.58 7.27 15.76
C ARG A 190 -13.20 7.81 15.42
#